data_AF-A0AAD8JKT1-F1
#
_entry.id   AF-A0AAD8JKT1-F1
#
_cell.length_a   1.000
_cell.length_b   1.000
_cell.length_c   1.000
_cell.angle_alpha   90.00
_cell.angle_beta   90.00
_cell.angle_gamma   90.00
#
_symmetry.space_group_name_H-M   'P 1'
#
loop_
_entity.id
_entity.type
_entity.pdbx_description
1 polymer ?
#
loop_
_entity_poly.entity_id
_entity_poly.type
_entity_poly.pdbx_seq_one_letter_code
_entity_poly.pdbx_strand_id
1 'polypeptide(L)'
;MGDPRNCFLNGRVDTDFLKWRWQPDTCKISRFNPKLFLEFVRGKSMAFIGDSVGRNHMESLLCLLYQGEIPVNIYLAEEGRVLKYHFPNHDFTLIVLWTTFLVQDDEIISHGSKTDNYTLHLDKVHEVWIKELPSTLDYAIISGGHWFFNRRFYLYQDGALIGCVSCSEPDIPKYDFTFALRMSIRTALKYTERFKGITTVLRTFSPGHFENGGWNAGGSCTRTSPLHELADAYKLISTYNVTMQLRGIQLEELERAKRRGVKERRLLALDVTRAMLVRPDGHPDVHFGNVWKRGSHDCVHWCLPGPIDAWNDLLFATLLKETV
;
A
#
# COMPACT_ATOMS: atom_id res chain seq x y z
N MET A 1 -15.45 -4.28 -18.52
CA MET A 1 -14.77 -3.03 -18.12
C MET A 1 -13.30 -3.35 -18.00
N GLY A 2 -12.44 -2.62 -18.73
CA GLY A 2 -11.00 -2.89 -18.79
C GLY A 2 -10.35 -2.75 -17.41
N ASP A 3 -9.26 -3.47 -17.18
CA ASP A 3 -8.47 -3.33 -15.96
C ASP A 3 -7.75 -1.96 -15.98
N PRO A 4 -8.07 -1.02 -15.07
CA PRO A 4 -7.44 0.30 -15.07
C PRO A 4 -5.93 0.31 -14.89
N ARG A 5 -5.30 -0.81 -14.48
CA ARG A 5 -3.84 -0.90 -14.34
C ARG A 5 -3.16 -1.63 -15.51
N ASN A 6 -3.93 -2.21 -16.42
CA ASN A 6 -3.40 -2.77 -17.66
C ASN A 6 -3.15 -1.65 -18.68
N CYS A 7 -2.01 -0.98 -18.55
CA CYS A 7 -1.67 0.19 -19.35
C CYS A 7 -1.63 -0.10 -20.86
N PHE A 8 -1.22 -1.30 -21.26
CA PHE A 8 -1.18 -1.70 -22.68
C PHE A 8 -2.58 -1.84 -23.27
N LEU A 9 -3.52 -2.43 -22.53
CA LEU A 9 -4.93 -2.47 -22.93
C LEU A 9 -5.53 -1.06 -23.05
N ASN A 10 -5.01 -0.11 -22.27
CA ASN A 10 -5.40 1.29 -22.27
C ASN A 10 -4.53 2.16 -23.20
N GLY A 11 -3.83 1.56 -24.16
CA GLY A 11 -3.16 2.26 -25.27
C GLY A 11 -1.72 2.71 -25.01
N ARG A 12 -1.09 2.29 -23.90
CA ARG A 12 0.35 2.53 -23.69
C ARG A 12 1.17 1.68 -24.67
N VAL A 13 2.21 2.26 -25.28
CA VAL A 13 3.02 1.59 -26.32
C VAL A 13 4.48 1.42 -25.95
N ASP A 14 5.03 2.28 -25.09
CA ASP A 14 6.40 2.15 -24.61
C ASP A 14 6.54 0.95 -23.68
N THR A 15 7.69 0.26 -23.74
CA THR A 15 7.93 -0.98 -22.98
C THR A 15 9.26 -0.97 -22.23
N ASP A 16 10.07 0.07 -22.39
CA ASP A 16 11.43 0.10 -21.82
C ASP A 16 11.43 0.07 -20.29
N PHE A 17 10.40 0.64 -19.66
CA PHE A 17 10.21 0.60 -18.21
C PHE A 17 10.12 -0.84 -17.65
N LEU A 18 9.70 -1.82 -18.46
CA LEU A 18 9.63 -3.24 -18.07
C LEU A 18 10.99 -3.93 -18.01
N LYS A 19 12.03 -3.33 -18.61
CA LYS A 19 13.37 -3.94 -18.72
C LYS A 19 14.25 -3.67 -17.50
N TRP A 20 13.81 -2.80 -16.60
CA TRP A 20 14.57 -2.38 -15.42
C TRP A 20 14.28 -3.25 -14.21
N ARG A 21 15.34 -3.54 -13.45
CA ARG A 21 15.26 -4.29 -12.20
C ARG A 21 15.96 -3.56 -11.08
N TRP A 22 15.33 -3.54 -9.91
CA TRP A 22 15.99 -3.08 -8.69
C TRP A 22 16.98 -4.13 -8.18
N GLN A 23 18.22 -3.71 -7.93
CA GLN A 23 19.30 -4.57 -7.46
C GLN A 23 20.03 -3.85 -6.33
N PRO A 24 19.94 -4.33 -5.08
CA PRO A 24 20.70 -3.75 -3.97
C PRO A 24 22.21 -3.91 -4.18
N ASP A 25 22.98 -2.98 -3.64
CA ASP A 25 24.45 -2.97 -3.76
C ASP A 25 25.10 -4.15 -3.02
N THR A 26 24.50 -4.58 -1.90
CA THR A 26 25.11 -5.52 -0.96
C THR A 26 24.63 -6.96 -1.11
N CYS A 27 23.59 -7.23 -1.90
CA CYS A 27 23.09 -8.59 -2.09
C CYS A 27 22.37 -8.79 -3.42
N LYS A 28 22.50 -9.98 -4.00
CA LYS A 28 21.73 -10.38 -5.18
C LYS A 28 20.34 -10.86 -4.76
N ILE A 29 19.30 -10.26 -5.34
CA ILE A 29 17.93 -10.72 -5.16
C ILE A 29 17.58 -11.68 -6.29
N SER A 30 17.03 -12.85 -5.96
CA SER A 30 16.50 -13.79 -6.96
C SER A 30 15.20 -13.26 -7.55
N ARG A 31 14.95 -13.53 -8.84
CA ARG A 31 13.68 -13.17 -9.48
C ARG A 31 12.55 -13.97 -8.85
N PHE A 32 11.38 -13.34 -8.71
CA PHE A 32 10.19 -14.00 -8.21
C PHE A 32 9.89 -15.26 -9.03
N ASN A 33 9.72 -16.37 -8.33
CA ASN A 33 9.34 -17.65 -8.92
C ASN A 33 7.99 -18.06 -8.31
N PRO A 34 6.91 -18.10 -9.11
CA PRO A 34 5.58 -18.36 -8.58
C PRO A 34 5.45 -19.75 -7.96
N LYS A 35 6.11 -20.77 -8.51
CA LYS A 35 6.06 -22.13 -7.96
C LYS A 35 6.73 -22.19 -6.58
N LEU A 36 7.92 -21.61 -6.44
CA LEU A 36 8.62 -21.58 -5.15
C LEU A 36 7.84 -20.76 -4.11
N PHE A 37 7.23 -19.65 -4.53
CA PHE A 37 6.41 -18.85 -3.62
C PHE A 37 5.17 -19.62 -3.17
N LEU A 38 4.43 -20.25 -4.10
CA LEU A 38 3.24 -21.04 -3.78
C LEU A 38 3.56 -22.21 -2.83
N GLU A 39 4.68 -22.90 -3.03
CA GLU A 39 5.15 -23.92 -2.08
C GLU A 39 5.48 -23.34 -0.71
N PHE A 40 6.13 -22.17 -0.67
CA PHE A 40 6.45 -21.48 0.59
C PHE A 40 5.19 -21.05 1.37
N VAL A 41 4.11 -20.68 0.67
CA VAL A 41 2.84 -20.28 1.29
C VAL A 41 1.79 -21.39 1.37
N ARG A 42 2.17 -22.64 1.12
CA ARG A 42 1.25 -23.79 1.15
C ARG A 42 0.56 -23.92 2.51
N GLY A 43 -0.77 -24.05 2.50
CA GLY A 43 -1.61 -24.19 3.70
C GLY A 43 -1.71 -22.91 4.53
N LYS A 44 -1.42 -21.74 3.95
CA LYS A 44 -1.36 -20.45 4.67
C LYS A 44 -2.35 -19.43 4.12
N SER A 45 -2.51 -18.35 4.87
CA SER A 45 -3.26 -17.17 4.46
C SER A 45 -2.41 -15.90 4.50
N MET A 46 -2.55 -15.06 3.46
CA MET A 46 -1.83 -13.79 3.35
C MET A 46 -2.80 -12.66 3.02
N ALA A 47 -2.82 -11.63 3.86
CA ALA A 47 -3.65 -10.45 3.67
C ALA A 47 -2.84 -9.22 3.32
N PHE A 48 -3.18 -8.57 2.20
CA PHE A 48 -2.74 -7.23 1.85
C PHE A 48 -3.75 -6.24 2.40
N ILE A 49 -3.31 -5.43 3.36
CA ILE A 49 -4.16 -4.56 4.16
C ILE A 49 -3.73 -3.12 3.94
N GLY A 50 -4.59 -2.30 3.34
CA GLY A 50 -4.21 -0.93 3.02
C GLY A 50 -5.05 -0.25 1.95
N ASP A 51 -4.51 0.84 1.42
CA ASP A 51 -5.17 1.66 0.41
C ASP A 51 -5.13 1.03 -1.00
N SER A 52 -5.50 1.81 -2.03
CA SER A 52 -5.54 1.35 -3.41
C SER A 52 -4.17 0.93 -3.96
N VAL A 53 -3.06 1.49 -3.44
CA VAL A 53 -1.71 1.07 -3.80
C VAL A 53 -1.32 -0.23 -3.08
N GLY A 54 -1.89 -0.48 -1.90
CA GLY A 54 -1.87 -1.80 -1.27
C GLY A 54 -2.53 -2.88 -2.14
N ARG A 55 -3.73 -2.59 -2.67
CA ARG A 55 -4.43 -3.47 -3.63
C ARG A 55 -3.64 -3.66 -4.93
N ASN A 56 -3.04 -2.61 -5.47
CA ASN A 56 -2.21 -2.68 -6.69
C ASN A 56 -1.02 -3.65 -6.51
N HIS A 57 -0.41 -3.69 -5.31
CA HIS A 57 0.65 -4.65 -4.98
C HIS A 57 0.12 -6.09 -4.97
N MET A 58 -1.05 -6.33 -4.37
CA MET A 58 -1.66 -7.65 -4.39
C MET A 58 -2.00 -8.07 -5.83
N GLU A 59 -2.56 -7.19 -6.64
CA GLU A 59 -2.91 -7.48 -8.04
C GLU A 59 -1.66 -7.87 -8.85
N SER A 60 -0.52 -7.19 -8.64
CA SER A 60 0.78 -7.61 -9.20
C SER A 60 1.17 -9.03 -8.76
N LEU A 61 1.08 -9.34 -7.46
CA LEU A 61 1.37 -10.68 -6.95
C LEU A 61 0.45 -11.73 -7.57
N LEU A 62 -0.85 -11.46 -7.63
CA LEU A 62 -1.86 -12.34 -8.21
C LEU A 62 -1.53 -12.67 -9.68
N CYS A 63 -1.15 -11.67 -10.47
CA CYS A 63 -0.72 -11.87 -11.86
C CYS A 63 0.52 -12.77 -11.98
N LEU A 64 1.50 -12.63 -11.07
CA LEU A 64 2.67 -13.50 -11.03
C LEU A 64 2.29 -14.93 -10.65
N LEU A 65 1.46 -15.10 -9.62
CA LEU A 65 1.02 -16.41 -9.14
C LEU A 65 0.15 -17.16 -10.15
N TYR A 66 -0.62 -16.44 -10.98
CA TYR A 66 -1.42 -17.02 -12.06
C TYR A 66 -0.59 -17.86 -13.05
N GLN A 67 0.71 -17.60 -13.18
CA GLN A 67 1.63 -18.38 -14.00
C GLN A 67 2.00 -19.73 -13.37
N GLY A 68 1.83 -19.89 -12.06
CA GLY A 68 2.08 -21.13 -11.32
C GLY A 68 0.81 -21.95 -11.09
N GLU A 69 -0.30 -21.28 -10.76
CA GLU A 69 -1.59 -21.90 -10.54
C GLU A 69 -2.72 -20.90 -10.78
N ILE A 70 -3.83 -21.38 -11.36
CA ILE A 70 -5.04 -20.58 -11.57
C ILE A 70 -5.82 -20.51 -10.25
N PRO A 71 -6.02 -19.32 -9.66
CA PRO A 71 -6.81 -19.16 -8.45
C PRO A 71 -8.31 -19.11 -8.73
N VAL A 72 -9.10 -19.43 -7.71
CA VAL A 72 -10.55 -19.23 -7.68
C VAL A 72 -10.86 -18.00 -6.84
N ASN A 73 -11.64 -17.06 -7.37
CA ASN A 73 -12.22 -15.99 -6.56
C ASN A 73 -13.34 -16.58 -5.69
N ILE A 74 -13.13 -16.64 -4.39
CA ILE A 74 -14.05 -17.26 -3.43
C ILE A 74 -14.89 -16.24 -2.67
N TYR A 75 -14.55 -14.94 -2.75
CA TYR A 75 -15.26 -13.91 -2.01
C TYR A 75 -15.04 -12.51 -2.59
N LEU A 76 -16.15 -11.78 -2.76
CA LEU A 76 -16.19 -10.37 -3.10
C LEU A 76 -17.20 -9.69 -2.18
N ALA A 77 -16.73 -8.86 -1.27
CA ALA A 77 -17.62 -8.00 -0.47
C ALA A 77 -18.18 -6.85 -1.30
N GLU A 78 -19.30 -6.29 -0.83
CA GLU A 78 -19.91 -5.09 -1.39
C GLU A 78 -18.90 -3.92 -1.45
N GLU A 79 -19.01 -3.09 -2.49
CA GLU A 79 -18.04 -2.04 -2.85
C GLU A 79 -16.60 -2.52 -3.19
N GLY A 80 -16.34 -3.83 -3.22
CA GLY A 80 -15.03 -4.37 -3.62
C GLY A 80 -13.91 -4.08 -2.63
N ARG A 81 -14.25 -3.80 -1.37
CA ARG A 81 -13.27 -3.57 -0.29
C ARG A 81 -12.54 -4.85 0.12
N VAL A 82 -13.14 -6.02 -0.14
CA VAL A 82 -12.57 -7.32 0.22
C VAL A 82 -12.60 -8.23 -0.98
N LEU A 83 -11.44 -8.83 -1.28
CA LEU A 83 -11.29 -9.88 -2.29
C LEU A 83 -10.54 -11.05 -1.67
N LYS A 84 -10.99 -12.28 -1.91
CA LYS A 84 -10.27 -13.49 -1.49
C LYS A 84 -10.11 -14.43 -2.67
N TYR A 85 -8.85 -14.75 -2.97
CA TYR A 85 -8.46 -15.70 -4.00
C TYR A 85 -7.88 -16.93 -3.34
N HIS A 86 -8.39 -18.10 -3.70
CA HIS A 86 -7.91 -19.39 -3.21
C HIS A 86 -7.16 -20.13 -4.31
N PHE A 87 -6.03 -20.72 -3.96
CA PHE A 87 -5.19 -21.57 -4.81
C PHE A 87 -5.33 -23.02 -4.33
N PRO A 88 -6.26 -23.82 -4.92
CA PRO A 88 -6.63 -25.13 -4.40
C PRO A 88 -5.49 -26.14 -4.26
N ASN A 89 -4.52 -26.15 -5.18
CA ASN A 89 -3.42 -27.12 -5.16
C ASN A 89 -2.40 -26.82 -4.06
N HIS A 90 -2.34 -25.58 -3.57
CA HIS A 90 -1.45 -25.17 -2.48
C HIS A 90 -2.20 -24.89 -1.18
N ASP A 91 -3.53 -25.00 -1.16
CA ASP A 91 -4.35 -24.59 -0.02
C ASP A 91 -3.93 -23.19 0.50
N PHE A 92 -3.70 -22.27 -0.43
CA PHE A 92 -3.24 -20.91 -0.13
C PHE A 92 -4.37 -19.92 -0.38
N THR A 93 -4.59 -19.02 0.58
CA THR A 93 -5.58 -17.95 0.44
C THR A 93 -4.92 -16.57 0.44
N LEU A 94 -5.08 -15.84 -0.66
CA LEU A 94 -4.64 -14.47 -0.83
C LEU A 94 -5.82 -13.51 -0.64
N ILE A 95 -5.66 -12.55 0.25
CA ILE A 95 -6.73 -11.62 0.67
C ILE A 95 -6.30 -10.19 0.35
N VAL A 96 -7.20 -9.41 -0.24
CA VAL A 96 -7.13 -7.94 -0.17
C VAL A 96 -8.17 -7.47 0.81
N LEU A 97 -7.75 -6.56 1.67
CA LEU A 97 -8.60 -5.84 2.58
C LEU A 97 -8.28 -4.35 2.44
N TRP A 98 -9.13 -3.66 1.69
CA TRP A 98 -8.99 -2.25 1.41
C TRP A 98 -9.45 -1.42 2.60
N THR A 99 -8.57 -0.55 3.08
CA THR A 99 -8.88 0.48 4.08
C THR A 99 -8.14 1.76 3.76
N THR A 100 -8.84 2.87 3.92
CA THR A 100 -8.35 4.22 3.63
C THR A 100 -7.20 4.63 4.58
N PHE A 101 -7.40 4.46 5.88
CA PHE A 101 -6.51 4.97 6.93
C PHE A 101 -6.00 3.90 7.90
N LEU A 102 -6.26 2.60 7.65
CA LEU A 102 -6.01 1.44 8.53
C LEU A 102 -6.87 1.40 9.82
N VAL A 103 -7.18 2.57 10.37
CA VAL A 103 -8.04 2.76 11.55
C VAL A 103 -9.50 2.94 11.16
N GLN A 104 -10.40 2.85 12.14
CA GLN A 104 -11.81 3.18 11.92
C GLN A 104 -11.93 4.63 11.47
N ASP A 105 -12.60 4.81 10.33
CA ASP A 105 -12.80 6.08 9.68
C ASP A 105 -14.27 6.28 9.30
N ASP A 106 -14.79 7.45 9.62
CA ASP A 106 -16.16 7.84 9.33
C ASP A 106 -16.14 9.13 8.51
N GLU A 107 -16.55 9.04 7.24
CA GLU A 107 -16.62 10.20 6.36
C GLU A 107 -17.74 11.15 6.80
N ILE A 108 -17.40 12.42 6.96
CA ILE A 108 -18.35 13.45 7.38
C ILE A 108 -19.29 13.76 6.21
N ILE A 109 -20.58 13.59 6.47
CA ILE A 109 -21.66 13.92 5.54
C ILE A 109 -22.21 15.30 5.91
N SER A 110 -22.27 16.21 4.94
CA SER A 110 -22.88 17.52 5.09
C SER A 110 -23.94 17.72 4.01
N HIS A 111 -25.15 18.12 4.41
CA HIS A 111 -26.29 18.29 3.49
C HIS A 111 -26.53 17.10 2.55
N GLY A 112 -26.38 15.87 3.07
CA GLY A 112 -26.54 14.63 2.31
C GLY A 112 -25.41 14.30 1.33
N SER A 113 -24.33 15.10 1.31
CA SER A 113 -23.18 14.90 0.44
C SER A 113 -21.91 14.58 1.24
N LYS A 114 -21.09 13.69 0.68
CA LYS A 114 -19.75 13.36 1.17
C LYS A 114 -18.83 14.58 1.09
N THR A 115 -18.10 14.88 2.17
CA THR A 115 -17.26 16.08 2.26
C THR A 115 -15.77 15.84 2.05
N ASP A 116 -15.33 14.57 1.93
CA ASP A 116 -13.92 14.16 1.95
C ASP A 116 -13.15 14.61 3.23
N ASN A 117 -13.88 14.89 4.30
CA ASN A 117 -13.37 15.08 5.66
C ASN A 117 -13.77 13.88 6.52
N TYR A 118 -12.93 13.47 7.47
CA TYR A 118 -13.15 12.22 8.19
C TYR A 118 -12.97 12.40 9.71
N THR A 119 -13.70 11.59 10.45
CA THR A 119 -13.38 11.29 11.85
C THR A 119 -12.51 10.04 11.87
N LEU A 120 -11.36 10.09 12.54
CA LEU A 120 -10.45 8.96 12.70
C LEU A 120 -10.41 8.52 14.16
N HIS A 121 -10.72 7.24 14.42
CA HIS A 121 -10.61 6.63 15.74
C HIS A 121 -9.25 5.92 15.87
N LEU A 122 -8.28 6.62 16.42
CA LEU A 122 -6.88 6.22 16.42
C LEU A 122 -6.57 5.01 17.32
N ASP A 123 -7.49 4.58 18.18
CA ASP A 123 -7.36 3.42 19.06
C ASP A 123 -7.91 2.11 18.46
N LYS A 124 -8.58 2.16 17.30
CA LYS A 124 -9.28 1.01 16.70
C LYS A 124 -8.91 0.85 15.23
N VAL A 125 -8.68 -0.40 14.80
CA VAL A 125 -8.61 -0.70 13.35
C VAL A 125 -9.99 -0.58 12.72
N HIS A 126 -10.04 -0.35 11.41
CA HIS A 126 -11.31 -0.30 10.68
C HIS A 126 -12.10 -1.60 10.87
N GLU A 127 -13.42 -1.50 11.05
CA GLU A 127 -14.28 -2.64 11.40
C GLU A 127 -14.15 -3.85 10.45
N VAL A 128 -13.88 -3.60 9.17
CA VAL A 128 -13.66 -4.64 8.16
C VAL A 128 -12.51 -5.59 8.52
N TRP A 129 -11.48 -5.14 9.24
CA TRP A 129 -10.40 -6.01 9.73
C TRP A 129 -10.94 -7.09 10.67
N ILE A 130 -11.87 -6.68 11.55
CA ILE A 130 -12.46 -7.54 12.57
C ILE A 130 -13.42 -8.54 11.92
N LYS A 131 -14.16 -8.11 10.89
CA LYS A 131 -15.14 -8.94 10.19
C LYS A 131 -14.49 -9.95 9.24
N GLU A 132 -13.41 -9.56 8.56
CA GLU A 132 -12.96 -10.26 7.36
C GLU A 132 -11.64 -11.02 7.48
N LEU A 133 -10.78 -10.65 8.44
CA LEU A 133 -9.51 -11.35 8.64
C LEU A 133 -9.74 -12.68 9.38
N PRO A 134 -9.18 -13.80 8.89
CA PRO A 134 -9.28 -15.07 9.59
C PRO A 134 -8.53 -15.01 10.92
N SER A 135 -9.01 -15.74 11.92
CA SER A 135 -8.36 -15.84 13.24
C SER A 135 -6.97 -16.48 13.17
N THR A 136 -6.68 -17.23 12.11
CA THR A 136 -5.42 -17.97 11.87
C THR A 136 -4.56 -17.32 10.77
N LEU A 137 -4.58 -15.99 10.66
CA LEU A 137 -3.81 -15.27 9.64
C LEU A 137 -2.29 -15.48 9.78
N ASP A 138 -1.61 -15.95 8.73
CA ASP A 138 -0.16 -16.20 8.75
C ASP A 138 0.66 -14.96 8.38
N TYR A 139 0.21 -14.21 7.37
CA TYR A 139 0.92 -13.05 6.85
C TYR A 139 0.02 -11.82 6.74
N ALA A 140 0.45 -10.71 7.32
CA ALA A 140 -0.20 -9.40 7.16
C ALA A 140 0.75 -8.43 6.47
N ILE A 141 0.46 -8.06 5.22
CA ILE A 141 1.20 -7.07 4.44
C ILE A 141 0.47 -5.72 4.56
N ILE A 142 0.92 -4.89 5.49
CA ILE A 142 0.29 -3.63 5.85
C ILE A 142 0.92 -2.49 5.04
N SER A 143 0.10 -1.60 4.49
CA SER A 143 0.57 -0.39 3.82
C SER A 143 -0.47 0.73 3.84
N GLY A 144 -0.03 1.98 3.82
CA GLY A 144 -0.94 3.12 3.74
C GLY A 144 -0.19 4.45 3.77
N GLY A 145 -0.88 5.52 3.37
CA GLY A 145 -0.35 6.89 3.45
C GLY A 145 -1.00 7.88 2.48
N HIS A 146 -1.44 7.42 1.31
CA HIS A 146 -1.90 8.31 0.23
C HIS A 146 -3.13 9.12 0.59
N TRP A 147 -4.02 8.56 1.41
CA TRP A 147 -5.26 9.22 1.78
C TRP A 147 -5.09 10.28 2.86
N PHE A 148 -3.95 10.31 3.58
CA PHE A 148 -3.72 11.29 4.64
C PHE A 148 -3.45 12.71 4.12
N PHE A 149 -3.21 12.88 2.82
CA PHE A 149 -2.95 14.18 2.21
C PHE A 149 -4.24 14.98 1.95
N ASN A 150 -4.15 16.30 2.10
CA ASN A 150 -5.16 17.29 1.70
C ASN A 150 -6.56 17.06 2.28
N ARG A 151 -6.67 16.47 3.47
CA ARG A 151 -7.94 16.21 4.15
C ARG A 151 -7.97 16.82 5.54
N ARG A 152 -9.18 17.10 6.03
CA ARG A 152 -9.43 17.42 7.43
C ARG A 152 -9.75 16.16 8.20
N PHE A 153 -9.14 16.02 9.36
CA PHE A 153 -9.42 14.94 10.30
C PHE A 153 -9.86 15.47 11.65
N TYR A 154 -10.89 14.89 12.24
CA TYR A 154 -11.12 14.97 13.68
C TYR A 154 -10.60 13.67 14.31
N LEU A 155 -9.69 13.81 15.27
CA LEU A 155 -8.94 12.69 15.83
C LEU A 155 -9.54 12.29 17.17
N TYR A 156 -10.05 11.07 17.23
CA TYR A 156 -10.59 10.48 18.46
C TYR A 156 -9.64 9.41 18.99
N GLN A 157 -9.58 9.30 20.32
CA GLN A 157 -8.93 8.20 21.00
C GLN A 157 -9.76 7.85 22.24
N ASP A 158 -10.08 6.57 22.41
CA ASP A 158 -10.86 6.06 23.55
C ASP A 158 -12.20 6.80 23.74
N GLY A 159 -12.80 7.26 22.63
CA GLY A 159 -14.07 8.00 22.60
C GLY A 159 -13.95 9.51 22.85
N ALA A 160 -12.76 10.04 23.19
CA ALA A 160 -12.53 11.47 23.38
C ALA A 160 -11.93 12.11 22.12
N LEU A 161 -12.38 13.32 21.78
CA LEU A 161 -11.75 14.16 20.76
C LEU A 161 -10.42 14.67 21.31
N ILE A 162 -9.31 14.23 20.71
CA ILE A 162 -7.95 14.60 21.16
C ILE A 162 -7.32 15.70 20.31
N GLY A 163 -7.88 15.98 19.14
CA GLY A 163 -7.44 17.06 18.27
C GLY A 163 -7.96 16.95 16.85
N CYS A 164 -7.36 17.72 15.94
CA CYS A 164 -7.72 17.72 14.54
C CYS A 164 -6.50 17.91 13.63
N VAL A 165 -6.68 17.63 12.34
CA VAL A 165 -5.76 17.99 11.26
C VAL A 165 -6.49 18.94 10.32
N SER A 166 -5.87 20.06 9.96
CA SER A 166 -6.43 21.04 9.01
C SER A 166 -7.81 21.61 9.41
N CYS A 167 -8.08 21.76 10.71
CA CYS A 167 -9.28 22.41 11.23
C CYS A 167 -9.02 23.85 11.72
N SER A 168 -10.08 24.65 11.81
CA SER A 168 -10.02 26.10 12.11
C SER A 168 -10.42 26.43 13.54
N GLU A 169 -11.08 25.51 14.22
CA GLU A 169 -11.66 25.65 15.54
C GLU A 169 -10.56 25.98 16.57
N PRO A 170 -10.76 27.02 17.42
CA PRO A 170 -9.71 27.53 18.29
C PRO A 170 -9.43 26.59 19.49
N ASP A 171 -10.44 25.91 20.00
CA ASP A 171 -10.36 25.13 21.24
C ASP A 171 -9.92 23.67 21.03
N ILE A 172 -9.64 23.27 19.79
CA ILE A 172 -9.25 21.89 19.44
C ILE A 172 -7.73 21.84 19.20
N PRO A 173 -6.98 20.96 19.88
CA PRO A 173 -5.56 20.76 19.61
C PRO A 173 -5.29 20.44 18.13
N LYS A 174 -4.29 21.10 17.54
CA LYS A 174 -3.96 20.97 16.12
C LYS A 174 -2.75 20.08 15.91
N TYR A 175 -2.91 19.08 15.06
CA TYR A 175 -1.88 18.16 14.62
C TYR A 175 -1.70 18.24 13.11
N ASP A 176 -0.56 17.75 12.62
CA ASP A 176 -0.38 17.51 11.20
C ASP A 176 -0.88 16.11 10.81
N PHE A 177 -0.99 15.86 9.50
CA PHE A 177 -1.42 14.56 8.99
C PHE A 177 -0.43 13.42 9.32
N THR A 178 0.83 13.76 9.61
CA THR A 178 1.86 12.77 9.95
C THR A 178 1.64 12.17 11.33
N PHE A 179 1.08 12.96 12.27
CA PHE A 179 0.61 12.46 13.55
C PHE A 179 -0.50 11.42 13.39
N ALA A 180 -1.51 11.71 12.56
CA ALA A 180 -2.60 10.77 12.27
C ALA A 180 -2.06 9.48 11.65
N LEU A 181 -1.18 9.58 10.64
CA LEU A 181 -0.54 8.42 10.01
C LEU A 181 0.24 7.57 11.03
N ARG A 182 1.06 8.22 11.86
CA ARG A 182 1.88 7.55 12.89
C ARG A 182 1.00 6.76 13.85
N MET A 183 -0.09 7.35 14.31
CA MET A 183 -1.03 6.71 15.23
C MET A 183 -1.79 5.57 14.53
N SER A 184 -2.18 5.73 13.27
CA SER A 184 -2.81 4.66 12.50
C SER A 184 -1.92 3.44 12.31
N ILE A 185 -0.64 3.65 11.93
CA ILE A 185 0.33 2.55 11.78
C ILE A 185 0.54 1.84 13.11
N ARG A 186 0.67 2.61 14.20
CA ARG A 186 0.84 2.07 15.55
C ARG A 186 -0.31 1.16 15.95
N THR A 187 -1.54 1.57 15.68
CA THR A 187 -2.74 0.80 15.99
C THR A 187 -2.87 -0.44 15.11
N ALA A 188 -2.57 -0.32 13.81
CA ALA A 188 -2.50 -1.45 12.89
C ALA A 188 -1.50 -2.53 13.35
N LEU A 189 -0.26 -2.12 13.68
CA LEU A 189 0.78 -3.04 14.16
C LEU A 189 0.40 -3.69 15.49
N LYS A 190 -0.17 -2.91 16.43
CA LYS A 190 -0.65 -3.42 17.72
C LYS A 190 -1.78 -4.44 17.51
N TYR A 191 -2.70 -4.21 16.57
CA TYR A 191 -3.78 -5.15 16.31
C TYR A 191 -3.27 -6.52 15.85
N THR A 192 -2.17 -6.57 15.09
CA THR A 192 -1.59 -7.86 14.66
C THR A 192 -1.04 -8.71 15.81
N GLU A 193 -0.80 -8.14 17.00
CA GLU A 193 -0.34 -8.88 18.19
C GLU A 193 -1.32 -9.99 18.62
N ARG A 194 -2.58 -9.95 18.16
CA ARG A 194 -3.60 -10.96 18.46
C ARG A 194 -3.44 -12.29 17.72
N PHE A 195 -2.70 -12.30 16.62
CA PHE A 195 -2.55 -13.48 15.77
C PHE A 195 -1.29 -14.25 16.18
N LYS A 196 -1.48 -15.50 16.59
CA LYS A 196 -0.37 -16.36 17.03
C LYS A 196 0.47 -16.78 15.84
N GLY A 197 1.79 -16.59 15.92
CA GLY A 197 2.74 -16.99 14.87
C GLY A 197 2.79 -16.07 13.66
N ILE A 198 2.06 -14.94 13.67
CA ILE A 198 1.93 -14.08 12.48
C ILE A 198 3.26 -13.45 12.07
N THR A 199 3.47 -13.34 10.76
CA THR A 199 4.48 -12.49 10.16
C THR A 199 3.83 -11.23 9.61
N THR A 200 4.05 -10.09 10.27
CA THR A 200 3.56 -8.78 9.80
C THR A 200 4.67 -8.06 9.05
N VAL A 201 4.41 -7.70 7.81
CA VAL A 201 5.27 -6.91 6.94
C VAL A 201 4.67 -5.51 6.83
N LEU A 202 5.42 -4.47 7.20
CA LEU A 202 5.06 -3.09 6.90
C LEU A 202 5.76 -2.66 5.61
N ARG A 203 5.01 -2.43 4.54
CA ARG A 203 5.53 -1.84 3.29
C ARG A 203 5.61 -0.34 3.46
N THR A 204 6.78 0.23 3.15
CA THR A 204 6.95 1.68 3.18
C THR A 204 6.16 2.38 2.07
N PHE A 205 6.05 3.70 2.17
CA PHE A 205 5.29 4.55 1.27
C PHE A 205 5.83 4.48 -0.16
N SER A 206 4.92 4.36 -1.13
CA SER A 206 5.23 4.46 -2.56
C SER A 206 4.99 5.89 -3.01
N PRO A 207 5.96 6.60 -3.60
CA PRO A 207 5.73 7.95 -4.12
C PRO A 207 4.83 7.92 -5.35
N GLY A 208 4.16 9.05 -5.58
CA GLY A 208 3.65 9.42 -6.89
C GLY A 208 4.55 10.47 -7.56
N HIS A 209 4.58 10.49 -8.89
CA HIS A 209 5.51 11.32 -9.68
C HIS A 209 4.79 12.37 -10.52
N PHE A 210 4.02 13.25 -9.88
CA PHE A 210 3.38 14.36 -10.59
C PHE A 210 4.40 15.45 -10.95
N GLU A 211 4.42 15.81 -12.22
CA GLU A 211 5.14 16.96 -12.79
C GLU A 211 4.14 18.02 -13.27
N ASN A 212 4.55 19.29 -13.21
CA ASN A 212 3.77 20.45 -13.69
C ASN A 212 2.40 20.66 -13.00
N GLY A 213 2.20 20.11 -11.81
CA GLY A 213 0.97 20.27 -11.03
C GLY A 213 0.80 19.13 -10.04
N GLY A 214 -0.15 19.25 -9.11
CA GLY A 214 -0.59 18.14 -8.27
C GLY A 214 -1.67 17.30 -8.97
N TRP A 215 -2.10 16.23 -8.30
CA TRP A 215 -3.16 15.34 -8.78
C TRP A 215 -4.48 16.05 -9.11
N ASN A 216 -4.75 17.19 -8.45
CA ASN A 216 -5.95 18.02 -8.62
C ASN A 216 -5.67 19.35 -9.35
N ALA A 217 -4.46 19.54 -9.86
CA ALA A 217 -4.02 20.81 -10.47
C ALA A 217 -3.36 20.59 -11.84
N GLY A 218 -3.79 19.54 -12.57
CA GLY A 218 -3.33 19.26 -13.93
C GLY A 218 -1.93 18.63 -14.01
N GLY A 219 -1.40 18.08 -12.92
CA GLY A 219 -0.13 17.35 -12.95
C GLY A 219 -0.21 16.07 -13.77
N SER A 220 0.92 15.67 -14.36
CA SER A 220 1.07 14.48 -15.22
C SER A 220 2.38 13.73 -14.94
N CYS A 221 2.57 12.55 -15.52
CA CYS A 221 3.74 11.69 -15.33
C CYS A 221 4.12 10.99 -16.64
N THR A 222 4.54 11.77 -17.63
CA THR A 222 4.75 11.32 -19.00
C THR A 222 6.13 10.69 -19.26
N ARG A 223 6.97 10.55 -18.24
CA ARG A 223 8.31 9.96 -18.40
C ARG A 223 8.21 8.48 -18.80
N THR A 224 9.11 8.05 -19.68
CA THR A 224 9.17 6.68 -20.20
C THR A 224 10.47 5.95 -19.81
N SER A 225 11.32 6.60 -19.01
CA SER A 225 12.59 6.05 -18.53
C SER A 225 12.80 6.39 -17.05
N PRO A 226 13.47 5.51 -16.29
CA PRO A 226 13.75 5.75 -14.88
C PRO A 226 14.74 6.91 -14.70
N LEU A 227 14.85 7.38 -13.47
CA LEU A 227 15.91 8.32 -13.09
C LEU A 227 17.22 7.57 -12.90
N HIS A 228 18.33 8.26 -13.18
CA HIS A 228 19.66 7.67 -13.04
C HIS A 228 20.07 7.55 -11.57
N GLU A 229 19.74 8.55 -10.76
CA GLU A 229 20.13 8.61 -9.36
C GLU A 229 19.05 9.19 -8.45
N LEU A 230 19.11 8.86 -7.16
CA LEU A 230 18.17 9.39 -6.14
C LEU A 230 18.26 10.92 -6.01
N ALA A 231 19.41 11.53 -6.33
CA ALA A 231 19.56 12.97 -6.32
C ALA A 231 18.67 13.66 -7.37
N ASP A 232 18.38 12.99 -8.48
CA ASP A 232 17.44 13.50 -9.49
C ASP A 232 16.00 13.46 -8.98
N ALA A 233 15.64 12.44 -8.19
CA ALA A 233 14.33 12.32 -7.57
C ALA A 233 14.05 13.50 -6.62
N TYR A 234 15.06 13.97 -5.88
CA TYR A 234 14.95 15.15 -5.01
C TYR A 234 14.61 16.43 -5.79
N LYS A 235 15.21 16.61 -6.97
CA LYS A 235 14.97 17.79 -7.82
C LYS A 235 13.62 17.72 -8.54
N LEU A 236 13.19 16.52 -8.91
CA LEU A 236 12.01 16.29 -9.73
C LEU A 236 10.72 16.24 -8.91
N ILE A 237 10.74 15.54 -7.78
CA ILE A 237 9.53 15.15 -7.05
C ILE A 237 9.29 16.18 -5.94
N SER A 238 8.30 17.05 -6.13
CA SER A 238 7.92 18.06 -5.14
C SER A 238 7.56 17.46 -3.77
N THR A 239 7.09 16.21 -3.75
CA THR A 239 6.74 15.46 -2.54
C THR A 239 7.89 14.62 -1.99
N TYR A 240 9.14 14.78 -2.46
CA TYR A 240 10.28 13.96 -2.03
C TYR A 240 10.50 14.00 -0.52
N ASN A 241 10.54 15.21 0.07
CA ASN A 241 10.79 15.37 1.51
C ASN A 241 9.69 14.71 2.35
N VAL A 242 8.44 14.88 1.93
CA VAL A 242 7.28 14.26 2.57
C VAL A 242 7.32 12.74 2.42
N THR A 243 7.65 12.23 1.23
CA THR A 243 7.83 10.80 0.98
C THR A 243 8.87 10.18 1.91
N MET A 244 10.02 10.83 2.08
CA MET A 244 11.07 10.38 3.00
C MET A 244 10.66 10.48 4.47
N GLN A 245 9.89 11.49 4.84
CA GLN A 245 9.31 11.63 6.18
C GLN A 245 8.34 10.48 6.49
N LEU A 246 7.43 10.14 5.57
CA LEU A 246 6.49 9.02 5.78
C LEU A 246 7.21 7.68 5.88
N ARG A 247 8.22 7.45 5.04
CA ARG A 247 9.11 6.29 5.15
C ARG A 247 9.75 6.21 6.54
N GLY A 248 10.29 7.33 7.04
CA GLY A 248 10.87 7.43 8.38
C GLY A 248 9.90 7.02 9.47
N ILE A 249 8.70 7.61 9.46
CA ILE A 249 7.62 7.32 10.43
C ILE A 249 7.24 5.83 10.42
N GLN A 250 7.08 5.24 9.23
CA GLN A 250 6.72 3.83 9.08
C GLN A 250 7.80 2.91 9.70
N LEU A 251 9.08 3.16 9.39
CA LEU A 251 10.17 2.38 9.94
C LEU A 251 10.33 2.59 11.46
N GLU A 252 10.17 3.82 11.95
CA GLU A 252 10.21 4.13 13.39
C GLU A 252 9.11 3.40 14.17
N GLU A 253 7.87 3.40 13.68
CA GLU A 253 6.77 2.71 14.37
C GLU A 253 6.92 1.19 14.30
N LEU A 254 7.51 0.65 13.23
CA LEU A 254 7.86 -0.76 13.15
C LEU A 254 8.93 -1.13 14.19
N GLU A 255 10.01 -0.34 14.29
CA GLU A 255 11.07 -0.56 15.28
C GLU A 255 10.55 -0.38 16.71
N ARG A 256 9.66 0.60 16.94
CA ARG A 256 8.95 0.75 18.22
C ARG A 256 8.13 -0.50 18.54
N ALA A 257 7.43 -1.07 17.56
CA ALA A 257 6.65 -2.28 17.74
C ALA A 257 7.56 -3.50 18.03
N LYS A 258 8.73 -3.62 17.40
CA LYS A 258 9.72 -4.68 17.68
C LYS A 258 10.22 -4.62 19.12
N ARG A 259 10.54 -3.42 19.64
CA ARG A 259 11.02 -3.24 21.03
C ARG A 259 10.03 -3.67 22.10
N ARG A 260 8.73 -3.80 21.79
CA ARG A 260 7.73 -4.34 22.74
C ARG A 260 7.96 -5.82 23.06
N GLY A 261 8.73 -6.55 22.24
CA GLY A 261 9.16 -7.91 22.56
C GLY A 261 8.03 -8.95 22.65
N VAL A 262 6.90 -8.71 21.97
CA VAL A 262 5.79 -9.68 21.92
C VAL A 262 6.28 -10.97 21.25
N LYS A 263 6.19 -12.08 22.00
CA LYS A 263 6.63 -13.41 21.58
C LYS A 263 5.73 -13.96 20.45
N GLU A 264 6.26 -14.92 19.71
CA GLU A 264 5.51 -15.69 18.70
C GLU A 264 4.90 -14.83 17.58
N ARG A 265 5.61 -13.79 17.15
CA ARG A 265 5.31 -13.06 15.92
C ARG A 265 6.60 -12.51 15.30
N ARG A 266 6.53 -12.17 14.02
CA ARG A 266 7.65 -11.61 13.26
C ARG A 266 7.24 -10.27 12.66
N LEU A 267 8.11 -9.28 12.75
CA LEU A 267 7.90 -7.93 12.22
C LEU A 267 8.97 -7.58 11.20
N LEU A 268 8.56 -7.27 9.98
CA LEU A 268 9.46 -7.04 8.86
C LEU A 268 9.15 -5.71 8.17
N ALA A 269 10.20 -5.07 7.66
CA ALA A 269 10.06 -3.92 6.79
C ALA A 269 10.21 -4.38 5.34
N LEU A 270 9.28 -3.97 4.49
CA LEU A 270 9.42 -4.02 3.03
C LEU A 270 9.64 -2.59 2.53
N ASP A 271 10.90 -2.15 2.52
CA ASP A 271 11.27 -0.79 2.14
C ASP A 271 11.40 -0.65 0.62
N VAL A 272 10.35 -0.12 -0.01
CA VAL A 272 10.26 0.09 -1.46
C VAL A 272 10.49 1.53 -1.88
N THR A 273 10.44 2.47 -0.93
CA THR A 273 10.32 3.91 -1.21
C THR A 273 11.46 4.42 -2.09
N ARG A 274 12.71 4.11 -1.73
CA ARG A 274 13.88 4.57 -2.49
C ARG A 274 13.95 3.94 -3.88
N ALA A 275 13.64 2.65 -3.99
CA ALA A 275 13.60 1.98 -5.28
C ALA A 275 12.54 2.61 -6.20
N MET A 276 11.42 3.06 -5.64
CA MET A 276 10.32 3.64 -6.43
C MET A 276 10.49 5.13 -6.74
N LEU A 277 11.23 5.88 -5.93
CA LEU A 277 11.55 7.30 -6.20
C LEU A 277 12.29 7.52 -7.54
N VAL A 278 12.97 6.49 -8.06
CA VAL A 278 13.68 6.56 -9.34
C VAL A 278 12.87 5.97 -10.49
N ARG A 279 11.58 5.66 -10.29
CA ARG A 279 10.72 4.99 -11.27
C ARG A 279 9.52 5.83 -11.72
N PRO A 280 9.69 7.11 -12.13
CA PRO A 280 8.59 7.90 -12.67
C PRO A 280 7.97 7.28 -13.95
N ASP A 281 8.72 6.40 -14.62
CA ASP A 281 8.35 5.66 -15.81
C ASP A 281 7.29 4.56 -15.60
N GLY A 282 7.01 4.20 -14.36
CA GLY A 282 6.12 3.07 -14.04
C GLY A 282 4.64 3.38 -13.94
N HIS A 283 4.26 4.66 -13.99
CA HIS A 283 2.88 5.09 -13.76
C HIS A 283 2.00 4.93 -15.01
N PRO A 284 0.68 4.71 -14.85
CA PRO A 284 -0.25 4.69 -15.98
C PRO A 284 -0.36 6.01 -16.73
N ASP A 285 -0.21 7.15 -16.04
CA ASP A 285 -0.47 8.48 -16.62
C ASP A 285 -1.88 8.56 -17.22
N VAL A 286 -2.04 8.83 -18.51
CA VAL A 286 -3.34 8.79 -19.21
C VAL A 286 -3.82 7.37 -19.52
N HIS A 287 -2.97 6.36 -19.42
CA HIS A 287 -3.25 4.97 -19.79
C HIS A 287 -3.91 4.16 -18.66
N PHE A 288 -4.83 4.80 -17.93
CA PHE A 288 -5.66 4.15 -16.93
C PHE A 288 -7.11 4.08 -17.43
N GLY A 289 -7.69 2.87 -17.36
CA GLY A 289 -8.98 2.52 -17.97
C GLY A 289 -10.23 3.14 -17.32
N ASN A 290 -10.15 4.35 -16.75
CA ASN A 290 -11.30 5.02 -16.15
C ASN A 290 -11.94 6.02 -17.13
N VAL A 291 -12.98 5.54 -17.82
CA VAL A 291 -13.74 6.30 -18.83
C VAL A 291 -14.37 7.60 -18.29
N TRP A 292 -14.60 7.67 -16.97
CA TRP A 292 -15.21 8.83 -16.30
C TRP A 292 -14.22 9.95 -15.96
N LYS A 293 -12.91 9.71 -16.14
CA LYS A 293 -11.83 10.66 -15.86
C LYS A 293 -10.97 10.94 -17.10
N ARG A 294 -11.57 11.01 -18.29
CA ARG A 294 -10.86 11.45 -19.50
C ARG A 294 -10.22 12.82 -19.25
N GLY A 295 -8.89 12.89 -19.30
CA GLY A 295 -8.09 14.09 -19.02
C GLY A 295 -7.48 14.19 -17.61
N SER A 296 -7.70 13.20 -16.74
CA SER A 296 -6.89 13.07 -15.50
C SER A 296 -5.66 12.20 -15.74
N HIS A 297 -4.65 12.31 -14.89
CA HIS A 297 -3.43 11.51 -14.96
C HIS A 297 -3.27 10.70 -13.66
N ASP A 298 -3.07 9.39 -13.78
CA ASP A 298 -2.76 8.55 -12.63
C ASP A 298 -1.25 8.41 -12.45
N CYS A 299 -0.72 9.21 -11.53
CA CYS A 299 0.69 9.21 -11.15
C CYS A 299 0.90 8.67 -9.74
N VAL A 300 -0.03 7.87 -9.23
CA VAL A 300 0.03 7.25 -7.89
C VAL A 300 0.11 5.73 -7.99
N HIS A 301 -0.71 5.13 -8.85
CA HIS A 301 -0.72 3.69 -9.09
C HIS A 301 0.35 3.29 -10.11
N TRP A 302 0.56 1.99 -10.26
CA TRP A 302 1.58 1.41 -11.12
C TRP A 302 0.95 0.53 -12.20
N CYS A 303 1.50 0.60 -13.40
CA CYS A 303 1.14 -0.31 -14.48
C CYS A 303 1.39 -1.77 -14.08
N LEU A 304 0.54 -2.66 -14.60
CA LEU A 304 0.69 -4.11 -14.49
C LEU A 304 0.76 -4.73 -15.91
N PRO A 305 1.86 -5.43 -16.26
CA PRO A 305 3.11 -5.55 -15.52
C PRO A 305 3.86 -4.21 -15.40
N GLY A 306 4.81 -4.11 -14.46
CA GLY A 306 5.52 -2.85 -14.23
C GLY A 306 6.50 -2.87 -13.06
N PRO A 307 7.01 -1.69 -12.64
CA PRO A 307 8.02 -1.60 -11.58
C PRO A 307 7.56 -2.15 -10.22
N ILE A 308 6.25 -2.16 -10.00
CA ILE A 308 5.61 -2.76 -8.83
C ILE A 308 5.89 -4.26 -8.70
N ASP A 309 6.20 -4.97 -9.79
CA ASP A 309 6.55 -6.39 -9.74
C ASP A 309 7.85 -6.63 -8.92
N ALA A 310 8.74 -5.62 -8.84
CA ALA A 310 9.93 -5.68 -8.00
C ALA A 310 9.59 -5.70 -6.49
N TRP A 311 8.39 -5.28 -6.10
CA TRP A 311 7.95 -5.38 -4.70
C TRP A 311 7.74 -6.84 -4.30
N ASN A 312 7.35 -7.72 -5.24
CA ASN A 312 7.18 -9.14 -5.00
C ASN A 312 8.52 -9.89 -4.92
N ASP A 313 9.50 -9.50 -5.74
CA ASP A 313 10.90 -9.94 -5.58
C ASP A 313 11.40 -9.63 -4.15
N LEU A 314 11.20 -8.38 -3.70
CA LEU A 314 11.62 -7.91 -2.38
C LEU A 314 10.81 -8.57 -1.25
N LEU A 315 9.50 -8.73 -1.42
CA LEU A 315 8.62 -9.37 -0.44
C LEU A 315 9.06 -10.80 -0.20
N PHE A 316 9.27 -11.60 -1.25
CA PHE A 316 9.66 -12.99 -1.07
C PHE A 316 11.03 -13.12 -0.41
N ALA A 317 12.01 -12.32 -0.86
CA ALA A 317 13.33 -12.27 -0.22
C ALA A 317 13.26 -11.86 1.26
N THR A 318 12.35 -10.91 1.59
CA THR A 318 12.13 -10.45 2.98
C THR A 318 11.52 -11.55 3.83
N LEU A 319 10.57 -12.32 3.29
CA LEU A 319 9.93 -13.44 3.99
C LEU A 319 10.92 -14.60 4.24
N LEU A 320 11.85 -14.86 3.32
CA LEU A 320 12.87 -15.92 3.44
C LEU A 320 13.98 -15.63 4.45
N LYS A 321 14.25 -14.36 4.80
CA LYS A 321 15.41 -13.94 5.62
C LYS A 321 15.54 -14.57 7.02
N GLU A 322 14.55 -15.31 7.51
CA GLU A 322 14.61 -15.98 8.83
C GLU A 322 14.05 -17.41 8.79
N THR A 323 14.03 -18.06 7.61
CA THR A 323 13.75 -19.50 7.50
C THR A 323 15.00 -20.38 7.64
N VAL A 324 16.12 -19.79 8.08
CA VAL A 324 17.42 -20.46 8.31
C VAL A 324 17.83 -20.31 9.77
#